data_AF-G4ZFX2-F1
#
_entry.id   AF-G4ZFX2-F1
#
_cell.length_a   1.000
_cell.length_b   1.000
_cell.length_c   1.000
_cell.angle_alpha   90.00
_cell.angle_beta   90.00
_cell.angle_gamma   90.00
#
_symmetry.space_group_name_H-M   'P 1'
#
loop_
_entity.id
_entity.type
_entity.pdbx_description
1 polymer ?
#
loop_
_entity_poly.entity_id
_entity_poly.type
_entity_poly.pdbx_seq_one_letter_code
_entity_poly.pdbx_strand_id
1 'polypeptide(L)'
;MTLANSPELQERLLPPPKKSFKTRRMPLVPYAIGIRAAPIVATTVVIATLVTCVSVAKAKDIYLGGLAYPYFSDTGRDSPGYTIFCVGLTTVAIALVLTWLTNYEFQRELMEREARDNTENHYPASIRKYCEVVRVLGVLSTVGLPILAFFSTTSYPSVHAYAAYWFFVLEAIALVVNTIASFKLARLTSAGNPYFTSGDSEVQPSSSNVFNPWNDSKSSTKRTFYIQVVSTTLFWIAFLLYIPIGLALIDEFQRLTIADCLELDLGEKYCTDTMKLNDTDTVLWNYEAPGYSIFCAGMTIVAAALVVTWCANYQYQRELMKTCSGNTEKLHAAKTQKYCKIVRVLGVISTFGLPLLAFFRTTSYPKVHAYAVYWFFSLEAIALVLNTFVSFRLVRLIGADESYYTSDESEAPSAVKAPCKSIKRTFYIQLAVTMLFWIAVLPLPIGLILFGGANGFHPLTVQDTFASFELSRANKILTLFLVAFLLYIPIGFALVSDFR
;
A
#
# COMPACT_ATOMS: atom_id res chain seq x y z
N MET A 1 18.26 19.80 -74.60
CA MET A 1 17.15 19.11 -73.92
C MET A 1 16.84 19.88 -72.64
N THR A 2 15.91 20.82 -72.73
CA THR A 2 15.38 21.60 -71.61
C THR A 2 14.19 20.84 -71.04
N LEU A 3 14.35 20.23 -69.87
CA LEU A 3 13.26 19.58 -69.14
C LEU A 3 12.26 20.68 -68.74
N ALA A 4 11.05 20.60 -69.29
CA ALA A 4 9.96 21.51 -68.99
C ALA A 4 9.58 21.37 -67.51
N ASN A 5 9.69 22.47 -66.77
CA ASN A 5 9.13 22.65 -65.44
C ASN A 5 7.59 22.56 -65.54
N SER A 6 7.07 21.34 -65.50
CA SER A 6 5.62 21.11 -65.39
C SER A 6 5.18 21.45 -63.96
N PRO A 7 4.19 22.34 -63.77
CA PRO A 7 3.67 22.73 -62.46
C PRO A 7 3.13 21.54 -61.66
N GLU A 8 2.75 20.44 -62.31
CA GLU A 8 2.31 19.20 -61.65
C GLU A 8 3.44 18.51 -60.87
N LEU A 9 4.70 18.67 -61.28
CA LEU A 9 5.85 18.11 -60.56
C LEU A 9 6.13 18.92 -59.28
N GLN A 10 5.85 20.23 -59.32
CA GLN A 10 6.00 21.12 -58.17
C GLN A 10 4.92 20.86 -57.11
N GLU A 11 3.70 20.55 -57.52
CA GLU A 11 2.60 20.22 -56.60
C GLU A 11 2.78 18.86 -55.92
N ARG A 12 3.43 17.89 -56.59
CA ARG A 12 3.80 16.60 -55.98
C ARG A 12 4.98 16.67 -55.01
N LEU A 13 5.79 17.73 -55.09
CA LEU A 13 6.92 17.96 -54.18
C LEU A 13 6.52 18.80 -52.96
N LEU A 14 5.31 19.37 -52.93
CA LEU A 14 4.82 20.05 -51.73
C LEU A 14 4.50 19.01 -50.65
N PRO A 15 5.04 19.17 -49.43
CA PRO A 15 4.70 18.28 -48.33
C PRO A 15 3.18 18.32 -48.10
N PRO A 16 2.53 17.17 -47.86
CA PRO A 16 1.09 17.12 -47.73
C PRO A 16 0.62 18.13 -46.68
N PRO A 17 -0.49 18.85 -46.92
CA PRO A 17 -0.96 19.89 -46.02
C PRO A 17 -1.14 19.27 -44.63
N LYS A 18 -0.41 19.82 -43.65
CA LYS A 18 -0.50 19.43 -42.24
C LYS A 18 -1.96 19.59 -41.83
N LYS A 19 -2.72 18.49 -41.81
CA LYS A 19 -4.09 18.47 -41.30
C LYS A 19 -4.04 19.03 -39.88
N SER A 20 -4.58 20.24 -39.71
CA SER A 20 -4.77 20.88 -38.41
C SER A 20 -5.76 20.04 -37.62
N PHE A 21 -5.22 19.04 -36.90
CA PHE A 21 -6.02 18.20 -36.03
C PHE A 21 -6.38 19.03 -34.81
N LYS A 22 -7.63 19.48 -34.79
CA LYS A 22 -8.27 20.14 -33.65
C LYS A 22 -8.09 19.25 -32.43
N THR A 23 -7.16 19.62 -31.55
CA THR A 23 -6.91 18.94 -30.28
C THR A 23 -8.20 18.99 -29.48
N ARG A 24 -8.90 17.86 -29.39
CA ARG A 24 -10.10 17.73 -28.57
C ARG A 24 -9.66 17.87 -27.12
N ARG A 25 -9.67 19.09 -26.59
CA ARG A 25 -9.49 19.32 -25.15
C ARG A 25 -10.58 18.54 -24.45
N MET A 26 -10.21 17.53 -23.68
CA MET A 26 -11.18 16.86 -22.84
C MET A 26 -11.73 17.86 -21.82
N PRO A 27 -13.02 17.77 -21.48
CA PRO A 27 -13.53 18.50 -20.33
C PRO A 27 -12.73 18.06 -19.10
N LEU A 28 -12.04 19.02 -18.47
CA LEU A 28 -11.13 18.80 -17.33
C LEU A 28 -11.82 18.14 -16.11
N VAL A 29 -13.14 18.26 -16.04
CA VAL A 29 -13.98 17.93 -14.88
C VAL A 29 -14.16 16.42 -14.66
N PRO A 30 -14.62 15.61 -15.63
CA PRO A 30 -14.77 14.15 -15.44
C PRO A 30 -13.45 13.44 -15.10
N TYR A 31 -12.32 13.97 -15.58
CA TYR A 31 -11.00 13.40 -15.35
C TYR A 31 -10.50 13.60 -13.90
N ALA A 32 -10.71 14.78 -13.33
CA ALA A 32 -10.36 15.07 -11.94
C ALA A 32 -11.18 14.24 -10.95
N ILE A 33 -12.47 14.05 -11.24
CA ILE A 33 -13.40 13.30 -10.40
C ILE A 33 -13.04 11.81 -10.38
N GLY A 34 -12.83 11.17 -11.53
CA GLY A 34 -12.58 9.73 -11.57
C GLY A 34 -11.20 9.30 -11.10
N ILE A 35 -10.15 10.07 -11.38
CA ILE A 35 -8.77 9.64 -11.07
C ILE A 35 -8.33 10.00 -9.65
N ARG A 36 -8.90 11.08 -9.08
CA ARG A 36 -8.51 11.57 -7.76
C ARG A 36 -9.60 11.36 -6.72
N ALA A 37 -10.84 11.71 -7.03
CA ALA A 37 -11.92 11.64 -6.04
C ALA A 37 -12.44 10.21 -5.86
N ALA A 38 -12.69 9.47 -6.94
CA ALA A 38 -13.32 8.13 -6.84
C ALA A 38 -12.51 7.11 -6.00
N PRO A 39 -11.17 6.98 -6.13
CA PRO A 39 -10.40 6.07 -5.28
C PRO A 39 -10.38 6.50 -3.80
N ILE A 40 -10.36 7.81 -3.55
CA ILE A 40 -10.43 8.37 -2.20
C ILE A 40 -11.80 8.05 -1.59
N VAL A 41 -12.88 8.31 -2.33
CA VAL A 41 -14.25 7.99 -1.89
C VAL A 41 -14.38 6.49 -1.60
N ALA A 42 -13.93 5.62 -2.51
CA ALA A 42 -13.97 4.17 -2.28
C ALA A 42 -13.24 3.78 -0.99
N THR A 43 -12.04 4.31 -0.78
CA THR A 43 -11.22 4.01 0.41
C THR A 43 -11.85 4.56 1.69
N THR A 44 -12.31 5.80 1.69
CA THR A 44 -12.93 6.43 2.87
C THR A 44 -14.24 5.74 3.23
N VAL A 45 -15.08 5.44 2.23
CA VAL A 45 -16.36 4.77 2.46
C VAL A 45 -16.16 3.36 2.98
N VAL A 46 -15.25 2.55 2.40
CA VAL A 46 -15.02 1.19 2.91
C VAL A 46 -14.51 1.22 4.36
N ILE A 47 -13.57 2.11 4.69
CA ILE A 47 -13.07 2.23 6.07
C ILE A 47 -14.19 2.65 7.01
N ALA A 48 -14.97 3.67 6.65
CA ALA A 48 -16.09 4.15 7.46
C ALA A 48 -17.13 3.03 7.67
N THR A 49 -17.52 2.33 6.62
CA THR A 49 -18.46 1.20 6.69
C THR A 49 -17.95 0.11 7.63
N LEU A 50 -16.70 -0.32 7.48
CA LEU A 50 -16.13 -1.37 8.32
C LEU A 50 -16.06 -0.96 9.79
N VAL A 51 -15.57 0.25 10.07
CA VAL A 51 -15.49 0.78 11.44
C VAL A 51 -16.89 0.88 12.05
N THR A 52 -17.86 1.45 11.32
CA THR A 52 -19.22 1.59 11.83
C THR A 52 -19.89 0.24 12.07
N CYS A 53 -19.77 -0.74 11.16
CA CYS A 53 -20.31 -2.08 11.36
C CYS A 53 -19.71 -2.76 12.60
N VAL A 54 -18.39 -2.68 12.78
CA VAL A 54 -17.72 -3.23 13.98
C VAL A 54 -18.18 -2.52 15.24
N SER A 55 -18.24 -1.19 15.25
CA SER A 55 -18.68 -0.40 16.41
C SER A 55 -20.12 -0.72 16.79
N VAL A 56 -21.03 -0.83 15.81
CA VAL A 56 -22.44 -1.19 16.05
C VAL A 56 -22.54 -2.61 16.60
N ALA A 57 -21.81 -3.56 16.02
CA ALA A 57 -21.82 -4.94 16.49
C ALA A 57 -21.32 -5.05 17.92
N LYS A 58 -20.24 -4.34 18.27
CA LYS A 58 -19.72 -4.29 19.64
C LYS A 58 -20.66 -3.57 20.62
N ALA A 59 -21.29 -2.47 20.21
CA ALA A 59 -22.20 -1.71 21.06
C ALA A 59 -23.52 -2.44 21.35
N LYS A 60 -23.86 -3.46 20.55
CA LYS A 60 -25.08 -4.26 20.69
C LYS A 60 -24.80 -5.71 21.10
N ASP A 61 -23.56 -6.02 21.50
CA ASP A 61 -23.12 -7.36 21.88
C ASP A 61 -23.48 -8.45 20.83
N ILE A 62 -23.39 -8.08 19.54
CA ILE A 62 -23.66 -8.99 18.44
C ILE A 62 -22.53 -10.00 18.34
N TYR A 63 -22.87 -11.28 18.29
CA TYR A 63 -21.89 -12.34 18.16
C TYR A 63 -21.24 -12.38 16.78
N LEU A 64 -19.92 -12.24 16.75
CA LEU A 64 -19.11 -12.18 15.53
C LEU A 64 -18.18 -13.41 15.38
N GLY A 65 -18.64 -14.57 15.84
CA GLY A 65 -17.96 -15.84 15.65
C GLY A 65 -16.74 -16.09 16.54
N GLY A 66 -16.71 -15.46 17.72
CA GLY A 66 -15.65 -15.67 18.73
C GLY A 66 -14.27 -15.11 18.37
N LEU A 67 -14.13 -14.41 17.24
CA LEU A 67 -12.87 -13.80 16.82
C LEU A 67 -12.68 -12.42 17.44
N ALA A 68 -11.45 -12.13 17.88
CA ALA A 68 -11.04 -10.77 18.26
C ALA A 68 -11.14 -9.79 17.07
N TYR A 69 -10.79 -10.28 15.87
CA TYR A 69 -10.97 -9.59 14.60
C TYR A 69 -11.93 -10.39 13.72
N PRO A 70 -13.21 -10.00 13.65
CA PRO A 70 -14.24 -10.76 12.98
C PRO A 70 -14.13 -10.66 11.46
N TYR A 71 -14.69 -11.64 10.75
CA TYR A 71 -14.90 -11.50 9.31
C TYR A 71 -15.82 -10.32 9.04
N PHE A 72 -15.39 -9.43 8.14
CA PHE A 72 -16.13 -8.20 7.85
C PHE A 72 -17.53 -8.46 7.28
N SER A 73 -17.74 -9.59 6.61
CA SER A 73 -19.06 -10.00 6.15
C SER A 73 -20.05 -10.25 7.29
N ASP A 74 -19.58 -10.70 8.46
CA ASP A 74 -20.45 -11.02 9.59
C ASP A 74 -20.81 -9.79 10.42
N THR A 75 -19.99 -8.72 10.35
CA THR A 75 -20.33 -7.43 11.01
C THR A 75 -21.49 -6.73 10.29
N GLY A 76 -21.72 -7.06 9.02
CA GLY A 76 -22.85 -6.61 8.21
C GLY A 76 -24.04 -7.55 8.22
N ARG A 77 -24.11 -8.56 9.11
CA ARG A 77 -25.22 -9.52 9.11
C ARG A 77 -26.50 -8.97 9.75
N ASP A 78 -26.37 -8.35 10.92
CA ASP A 78 -27.48 -7.97 11.79
C ASP A 78 -27.87 -6.49 11.61
N SER A 79 -29.13 -6.13 11.93
CA SER A 79 -29.60 -4.74 11.87
C SER A 79 -29.11 -3.88 13.05
N PRO A 80 -28.65 -2.64 12.83
CA PRO A 80 -28.62 -1.88 11.58
C PRO A 80 -27.35 -2.06 10.74
N GLY A 81 -26.39 -2.87 11.20
CA GLY A 81 -25.11 -3.13 10.52
C GLY A 81 -25.29 -3.59 9.07
N TYR A 82 -26.30 -4.42 8.80
CA TYR A 82 -26.67 -4.88 7.45
C TYR A 82 -26.93 -3.74 6.47
N THR A 83 -27.77 -2.77 6.85
CA THR A 83 -28.08 -1.63 5.99
C THR A 83 -26.84 -0.80 5.70
N ILE A 84 -26.00 -0.59 6.72
CA ILE A 84 -24.75 0.17 6.60
C ILE A 84 -23.76 -0.55 5.66
N PHE A 85 -23.66 -1.87 5.79
CA PHE A 85 -22.81 -2.72 4.95
C PHE A 85 -23.27 -2.70 3.49
N CYS A 86 -24.57 -2.87 3.24
CA CYS A 86 -25.16 -2.82 1.90
C CYS A 86 -24.93 -1.47 1.20
N VAL A 87 -25.25 -0.37 1.87
CA VAL A 87 -25.07 1.00 1.32
C VAL A 87 -23.59 1.29 1.10
N GLY A 88 -22.75 0.93 2.07
CA GLY A 88 -21.30 1.11 2.01
C GLY A 88 -20.68 0.40 0.82
N LEU A 89 -20.86 -0.91 0.70
CA LEU A 89 -20.26 -1.69 -0.38
C LEU A 89 -20.85 -1.37 -1.76
N THR A 90 -22.13 -1.00 -1.85
CA THR A 90 -22.71 -0.52 -3.11
C THR A 90 -22.07 0.81 -3.54
N THR A 91 -21.85 1.73 -2.59
CA THR A 91 -21.17 3.00 -2.87
C THR A 91 -19.72 2.78 -3.31
N VAL A 92 -19.01 1.86 -2.63
CA VAL A 92 -17.64 1.46 -3.00
C VAL A 92 -17.63 0.86 -4.42
N ALA A 93 -18.58 -0.01 -4.76
CA ALA A 93 -18.68 -0.61 -6.08
C ALA A 93 -18.81 0.46 -7.17
N ILE A 94 -19.72 1.44 -7.00
CA ILE A 94 -19.89 2.55 -7.95
C ILE A 94 -18.58 3.35 -8.08
N ALA A 95 -17.93 3.68 -6.97
CA ALA A 95 -16.67 4.41 -6.97
C ALA A 95 -15.53 3.64 -7.67
N LEU A 96 -15.49 2.31 -7.51
CA LEU A 96 -14.52 1.45 -8.20
C LEU A 96 -14.81 1.35 -9.71
N VAL A 97 -16.08 1.26 -10.13
CA VAL A 97 -16.45 1.32 -11.56
C VAL A 97 -15.93 2.62 -12.19
N LEU A 98 -16.16 3.75 -11.53
CA LEU A 98 -15.66 5.04 -12.00
C LEU A 98 -14.13 5.08 -12.05
N THR A 99 -13.47 4.51 -11.05
CA THR A 99 -12.00 4.39 -11.00
C THR A 99 -11.48 3.58 -12.19
N TRP A 100 -12.07 2.43 -12.50
CA TRP A 100 -11.65 1.57 -13.61
C TRP A 100 -11.89 2.21 -14.97
N LEU A 101 -13.04 2.84 -15.18
CA LEU A 101 -13.36 3.55 -16.42
C LEU A 101 -12.40 4.71 -16.67
N THR A 102 -12.11 5.51 -15.63
CA THR A 102 -11.21 6.66 -15.79
C THR A 102 -9.74 6.29 -15.86
N ASN A 103 -9.31 5.21 -15.19
CA ASN A 103 -7.98 4.64 -15.38
C ASN A 103 -7.77 4.17 -16.84
N TYR A 104 -8.76 3.51 -17.43
CA TYR A 104 -8.71 3.13 -18.85
C TYR A 104 -8.64 4.34 -19.78
N GLU A 105 -9.49 5.36 -19.57
CA GLU A 105 -9.47 6.59 -20.37
C GLU A 105 -8.11 7.29 -20.28
N PHE A 106 -7.53 7.37 -19.09
CA PHE A 106 -6.19 7.91 -18.88
C PHE A 106 -5.11 7.13 -19.63
N GLN A 107 -5.09 5.81 -19.48
CA GLN A 107 -4.11 4.96 -20.17
C GLN A 107 -4.27 5.06 -21.69
N ARG A 108 -5.51 5.13 -22.19
CA ARG A 108 -5.79 5.31 -23.62
C ARG A 108 -5.26 6.62 -24.16
N GLU A 109 -5.54 7.74 -23.49
CA GLU A 109 -5.05 9.05 -23.91
C GLU A 109 -3.52 9.11 -23.92
N LEU A 110 -2.88 8.56 -22.87
CA LEU A 110 -1.43 8.51 -22.79
C LEU A 110 -0.82 7.68 -23.93
N MET A 111 -1.43 6.53 -24.26
CA MET A 111 -1.02 5.72 -25.40
C MET A 111 -1.21 6.44 -26.74
N GLU A 112 -2.36 7.06 -26.97
CA GLU A 112 -2.64 7.76 -28.24
C GLU A 112 -1.67 8.91 -28.48
N ARG A 113 -1.23 9.58 -27.42
CA ARG A 113 -0.22 10.61 -27.50
C ARG A 113 1.14 10.04 -27.91
N GLU A 114 1.64 9.04 -27.18
CA GLU A 114 2.94 8.43 -27.46
C GLU A 114 2.99 7.73 -28.83
N ALA A 115 1.85 7.22 -29.31
CA ALA A 115 1.73 6.61 -30.63
C ALA A 115 1.80 7.64 -31.78
N ARG A 116 1.32 8.88 -31.56
CA ARG A 116 1.47 9.96 -32.56
C ARG A 116 2.92 10.38 -32.72
N ASP A 117 3.68 10.35 -31.64
CA ASP A 117 5.08 10.78 -31.62
C ASP A 117 6.02 9.69 -32.17
N ASN A 118 5.57 8.43 -32.29
CA ASN A 118 6.36 7.30 -32.79
C ASN A 118 5.56 6.43 -33.78
N THR A 119 5.50 6.84 -35.05
CA THR A 119 4.72 6.20 -36.13
C THR A 119 5.14 4.78 -36.51
N GLU A 120 6.34 4.32 -36.13
CA GLU A 120 6.86 3.01 -36.54
C GLU A 120 6.59 1.86 -35.53
N ASN A 121 6.11 2.17 -34.31
CA ASN A 121 6.02 1.17 -33.25
C ASN A 121 4.69 0.39 -33.28
N HIS A 122 4.75 -0.94 -33.39
CA HIS A 122 3.61 -1.87 -33.25
C HIS A 122 3.17 -2.10 -31.80
N TYR A 123 3.94 -1.58 -30.84
CA TYR A 123 3.74 -1.73 -29.41
C TYR A 123 2.40 -1.16 -28.84
N PRO A 124 1.83 -0.05 -29.37
CA PRO A 124 0.58 0.55 -28.88
C PRO A 124 -0.64 -0.37 -29.02
N ALA A 125 -0.71 -1.18 -30.09
CA ALA A 125 -1.82 -2.08 -30.32
C ALA A 125 -1.91 -3.18 -29.24
N SER A 126 -0.77 -3.68 -28.78
CA SER A 126 -0.70 -4.66 -27.70
C SER A 126 -1.18 -4.04 -26.39
N ILE A 127 -0.64 -2.89 -25.98
CA ILE A 127 -1.02 -2.23 -24.71
C ILE A 127 -2.50 -1.89 -24.69
N ARG A 128 -3.08 -1.44 -25.82
CA ARG A 128 -4.52 -1.16 -25.91
C ARG A 128 -5.38 -2.37 -25.52
N LYS A 129 -4.99 -3.58 -25.95
CA LYS A 129 -5.69 -4.80 -25.55
C LYS A 129 -5.60 -5.04 -24.04
N TYR A 130 -4.45 -4.82 -23.41
CA TYR A 130 -4.32 -4.93 -21.95
C TYR A 130 -5.23 -3.94 -21.23
N CYS A 131 -5.25 -2.66 -21.65
CA CYS A 131 -6.11 -1.64 -21.05
C CYS A 131 -7.60 -1.99 -21.18
N GLU A 132 -8.04 -2.51 -22.33
CA GLU A 132 -9.42 -2.98 -22.52
C GLU A 132 -9.78 -4.14 -21.60
N VAL A 133 -8.90 -5.14 -21.50
CA VAL A 133 -9.10 -6.28 -20.60
C VAL A 133 -9.19 -5.82 -19.14
N VAL A 134 -8.31 -4.90 -18.72
CA VAL A 134 -8.34 -4.31 -17.38
C VAL A 134 -9.66 -3.60 -17.11
N ARG A 135 -10.14 -2.80 -18.06
CA ARG A 135 -11.44 -2.12 -17.94
C ARG A 135 -12.57 -3.12 -17.74
N VAL A 136 -12.64 -4.13 -18.59
CA VAL A 136 -13.72 -5.13 -18.55
C VAL A 136 -13.66 -5.92 -17.25
N LEU A 137 -12.50 -6.47 -16.88
CA LEU A 137 -12.36 -7.27 -15.66
C LEU A 137 -12.58 -6.44 -14.39
N GLY A 138 -12.03 -5.23 -14.32
CA GLY A 138 -12.19 -4.35 -13.17
C GLY A 138 -13.61 -3.82 -13.01
N VAL A 139 -14.35 -3.57 -14.11
CA VAL A 139 -15.78 -3.23 -13.99
C VAL A 139 -16.61 -4.45 -13.60
N LEU A 140 -16.35 -5.62 -14.20
CA LEU A 140 -17.09 -6.84 -13.88
C LEU A 140 -16.84 -7.35 -12.46
N SER A 141 -15.63 -7.19 -11.91
CA SER A 141 -15.32 -7.58 -10.53
C SER A 141 -16.26 -6.86 -9.54
N THR A 142 -16.45 -5.55 -9.71
CA THR A 142 -17.19 -4.70 -8.76
C THR A 142 -18.65 -5.10 -8.57
N VAL A 143 -19.25 -5.85 -9.49
CA VAL A 143 -20.61 -6.41 -9.35
C VAL A 143 -20.70 -7.40 -8.18
N GLY A 144 -19.58 -8.05 -7.82
CA GLY A 144 -19.55 -8.96 -6.68
C GLY A 144 -19.73 -8.25 -5.33
N LEU A 145 -19.35 -6.96 -5.20
CA LEU A 145 -19.48 -6.20 -3.95
C LEU A 145 -20.93 -5.96 -3.50
N PRO A 146 -21.87 -5.46 -4.32
CA PRO A 146 -23.26 -5.35 -3.89
C PRO A 146 -23.88 -6.74 -3.68
N ILE A 147 -23.59 -7.74 -4.52
CA ILE A 147 -24.13 -9.09 -4.35
C ILE A 147 -23.67 -9.66 -2.99
N LEU A 148 -22.38 -9.61 -2.65
CA LEU A 148 -21.92 -10.10 -1.36
C LEU A 148 -22.50 -9.30 -0.18
N ALA A 149 -22.81 -8.02 -0.37
CA ALA A 149 -23.40 -7.21 0.69
C ALA A 149 -24.87 -7.55 0.95
N PHE A 150 -25.67 -7.70 -0.12
CA PHE A 150 -27.10 -7.98 -0.01
C PHE A 150 -27.39 -9.43 0.38
N PHE A 151 -26.61 -10.37 -0.11
CA PHE A 151 -26.74 -11.79 0.20
C PHE A 151 -25.88 -12.12 1.43
N SER A 152 -26.48 -12.11 2.61
CA SER A 152 -25.76 -12.32 3.88
C SER A 152 -25.16 -13.73 4.01
N THR A 153 -24.11 -13.85 4.83
CA THR A 153 -23.43 -15.12 5.14
C THR A 153 -24.33 -16.14 5.84
N THR A 154 -25.46 -15.71 6.41
CA THR A 154 -26.39 -16.61 7.12
C THR A 154 -27.53 -17.08 6.26
N SER A 155 -28.15 -16.18 5.50
CA SER A 155 -29.32 -16.53 4.68
C SER A 155 -28.92 -17.14 3.33
N TYR A 156 -27.81 -16.68 2.75
CA TYR A 156 -27.36 -17.10 1.42
C TYR A 156 -25.84 -17.35 1.37
N PRO A 157 -25.30 -18.25 2.23
CA PRO A 157 -23.86 -18.47 2.39
C PRO A 157 -23.14 -18.79 1.07
N SER A 158 -23.74 -19.64 0.22
CA SER A 158 -23.14 -20.01 -1.07
C SER A 158 -23.08 -18.83 -2.03
N VAL A 159 -24.16 -18.06 -2.15
CA VAL A 159 -24.21 -16.88 -3.04
C VAL A 159 -23.22 -15.82 -2.57
N HIS A 160 -23.16 -15.59 -1.25
CA HIS A 160 -22.18 -14.69 -0.64
C HIS A 160 -20.75 -15.10 -0.98
N ALA A 161 -20.40 -16.38 -0.77
CA ALA A 161 -19.07 -16.90 -1.03
C ALA A 161 -18.70 -16.79 -2.52
N TYR A 162 -19.60 -17.18 -3.43
CA TYR A 162 -19.35 -17.06 -4.87
C TYR A 162 -19.20 -15.60 -5.31
N ALA A 163 -19.98 -14.68 -4.75
CA ALA A 163 -19.84 -13.24 -5.04
C ALA A 163 -18.52 -12.67 -4.54
N ALA A 164 -18.06 -13.09 -3.36
CA ALA A 164 -16.74 -12.74 -2.84
C ALA A 164 -15.64 -13.28 -3.78
N TYR A 165 -15.70 -14.56 -4.18
CA TYR A 165 -14.73 -15.12 -5.13
C TYR A 165 -14.75 -14.39 -6.46
N TRP A 166 -15.93 -14.10 -6.99
CA TRP A 166 -16.10 -13.34 -8.22
C TRP A 166 -15.39 -11.98 -8.15
N PHE A 167 -15.66 -11.21 -7.09
CA PHE A 167 -15.01 -9.92 -6.89
C PHE A 167 -13.50 -10.08 -6.76
N PHE A 168 -13.02 -10.85 -5.79
CA PHE A 168 -11.61 -10.90 -5.44
C PHE A 168 -10.73 -11.52 -6.53
N VAL A 169 -11.18 -12.59 -7.20
CA VAL A 169 -10.41 -13.23 -8.28
C VAL A 169 -10.32 -12.33 -9.50
N LEU A 170 -11.45 -11.76 -9.96
CA LEU A 170 -11.44 -10.86 -11.12
C LEU A 170 -10.64 -9.58 -10.83
N GLU A 171 -10.77 -9.03 -9.62
CA GLU A 171 -10.01 -7.86 -9.19
C GLU A 171 -8.49 -8.16 -9.12
N ALA A 172 -8.10 -9.34 -8.60
CA ALA A 172 -6.70 -9.77 -8.57
C ALA A 172 -6.09 -9.81 -9.97
N ILE A 173 -6.82 -10.39 -10.93
CA ILE A 173 -6.40 -10.47 -12.33
C ILE A 173 -6.36 -9.06 -12.94
N ALA A 174 -7.40 -8.23 -12.73
CA ALA A 174 -7.45 -6.87 -13.23
C ALA A 174 -6.25 -6.03 -12.75
N LEU A 175 -5.89 -6.11 -11.47
CA LEU A 175 -4.75 -5.39 -10.88
C LEU A 175 -3.41 -5.85 -11.47
N VAL A 176 -3.22 -7.14 -11.71
CA VAL A 176 -2.00 -7.67 -12.35
C VAL A 176 -1.88 -7.19 -13.78
N VAL A 177 -2.94 -7.36 -14.57
CA VAL A 177 -2.98 -6.94 -15.98
C VAL A 177 -2.80 -5.42 -16.06
N ASN A 178 -3.36 -4.65 -15.13
CA ASN A 178 -3.19 -3.19 -15.04
C ASN A 178 -1.74 -2.81 -14.71
N THR A 179 -1.11 -3.53 -13.79
CA THR A 179 0.31 -3.32 -13.46
C THR A 179 1.21 -3.62 -14.66
N ILE A 180 0.91 -4.67 -15.44
CA ILE A 180 1.62 -4.99 -16.69
C ILE A 180 1.40 -3.91 -17.75
N ALA A 181 0.16 -3.43 -17.91
CA ALA A 181 -0.17 -2.35 -18.84
C ALA A 181 0.61 -1.07 -18.48
N SER A 182 0.60 -0.67 -17.21
CA SER A 182 1.33 0.48 -16.70
C SER A 182 2.85 0.32 -16.82
N PHE A 183 3.39 -0.88 -16.62
CA PHE A 183 4.82 -1.16 -16.85
C PHE A 183 5.20 -0.96 -18.33
N LYS A 184 4.41 -1.54 -19.24
CA LYS A 184 4.62 -1.39 -20.68
C LYS A 184 4.51 0.07 -21.12
N LEU A 185 3.55 0.80 -20.56
CA LEU A 185 3.35 2.23 -20.82
C LEU A 185 4.51 3.07 -20.28
N ALA A 186 4.97 2.81 -19.05
CA ALA A 186 6.13 3.47 -18.46
C ALA A 186 7.42 3.23 -19.27
N ARG A 187 7.58 2.04 -19.86
CA ARG A 187 8.68 1.74 -20.79
C ARG A 187 8.57 2.52 -22.08
N LEU A 188 7.39 2.61 -22.69
CA LEU A 188 7.17 3.44 -23.89
C LEU A 188 7.56 4.89 -23.65
N THR A 189 7.03 5.50 -22.60
CA THR A 189 7.31 6.90 -22.24
C THR A 189 8.78 7.14 -21.90
N SER A 190 9.49 6.10 -21.44
CA SER A 190 10.94 6.17 -21.16
C SER A 190 11.80 5.97 -22.42
N ALA A 191 11.32 5.19 -23.40
CA ALA A 191 12.05 4.92 -24.65
C ALA A 191 11.94 6.06 -25.67
N GLY A 192 10.89 6.88 -25.60
CA GLY A 192 10.66 7.99 -26.54
C GLY A 192 11.61 9.19 -26.41
N ASN A 193 12.79 9.09 -25.79
CA ASN A 193 13.78 10.19 -25.85
C ASN A 193 15.25 9.79 -25.58
N PRO A 194 16.01 9.39 -26.62
CA PRO A 194 17.47 9.55 -26.62
C PRO A 194 17.99 10.53 -27.68
N TYR A 195 17.18 10.98 -28.64
CA TYR A 195 17.69 11.62 -29.87
C TYR A 195 17.46 13.14 -30.01
N PHE A 196 16.78 13.82 -29.09
CA PHE A 196 16.53 15.27 -29.18
C PHE A 196 17.34 16.14 -28.20
N THR A 197 18.44 15.63 -27.65
CA THR A 197 19.35 16.42 -26.77
C THR A 197 20.76 16.61 -27.34
N SER A 198 20.92 16.44 -28.66
CA SER A 198 22.18 16.73 -29.34
C SER A 198 21.87 17.25 -30.74
N GLY A 199 21.74 18.57 -30.86
CA GLY A 199 21.46 19.22 -32.14
C GLY A 199 20.85 20.60 -31.95
N ASP A 200 21.75 21.57 -31.77
CA ASP A 200 21.60 22.96 -32.15
C ASP A 200 20.81 23.93 -31.25
N SER A 201 21.62 24.78 -30.62
CA SER A 201 21.30 26.12 -30.15
C SER A 201 20.53 26.92 -31.19
N GLU A 202 19.23 27.14 -30.98
CA GLU A 202 18.58 28.36 -31.49
C GLU A 202 17.69 28.97 -30.41
N VAL A 203 17.92 30.27 -30.23
CA VAL A 203 17.32 31.21 -29.29
C VAL A 203 15.80 31.04 -29.18
N GLN A 204 15.31 30.55 -28.05
CA GLN A 204 13.89 30.57 -27.73
C GLN A 204 13.55 31.83 -26.91
N PRO A 205 12.58 32.66 -27.33
CA PRO A 205 12.22 33.88 -26.62
C PRO A 205 11.55 33.55 -25.29
N SER A 206 11.85 34.38 -24.29
CA SER A 206 11.33 34.35 -22.93
C SER A 206 9.81 34.60 -22.87
N SER A 207 9.01 33.61 -23.26
CA SER A 207 7.57 33.61 -22.99
C SER A 207 7.27 32.83 -21.72
N SER A 208 6.83 33.58 -20.70
CA SER A 208 6.07 33.21 -19.48
C SER A 208 6.01 31.74 -19.04
N ASN A 209 6.15 31.55 -17.72
CA ASN A 209 5.98 30.31 -16.95
C ASN A 209 4.61 29.60 -17.16
N VAL A 210 4.35 29.09 -18.37
CA VAL A 210 3.22 28.21 -18.64
C VAL A 210 3.58 26.86 -18.03
N PHE A 211 3.00 26.57 -16.88
CA PHE A 211 3.03 25.24 -16.26
C PHE A 211 2.77 24.20 -17.34
N ASN A 212 3.80 23.40 -17.65
CA ASN A 212 3.69 22.31 -18.61
C ASN A 212 3.45 21.03 -17.80
N PRO A 213 2.19 20.63 -17.53
CA PRO A 213 1.84 19.48 -16.67
C PRO A 213 2.44 18.14 -17.14
N TRP A 214 3.08 18.14 -18.30
CA TRP A 214 3.55 16.96 -18.99
C TRP A 214 5.04 16.65 -18.75
N ASN A 215 5.87 17.62 -18.34
CA ASN A 215 7.19 17.30 -17.80
C ASN A 215 7.08 16.57 -16.45
N ASP A 216 6.03 16.90 -15.68
CA ASP A 216 5.62 16.14 -14.50
C ASP A 216 5.06 14.74 -14.84
N SER A 217 4.58 14.50 -16.08
CA SER A 217 3.94 13.23 -16.45
C SER A 217 4.90 12.04 -16.51
N LYS A 218 6.18 12.22 -16.91
CA LYS A 218 7.18 11.12 -16.91
C LYS A 218 7.54 10.68 -15.49
N SER A 219 7.69 11.66 -14.59
CA SER A 219 7.86 11.45 -13.15
C SER A 219 6.62 10.79 -12.52
N SER A 220 5.44 11.29 -12.90
CA SER A 220 4.14 10.82 -12.43
C SER A 220 3.85 9.38 -12.87
N THR A 221 4.11 9.01 -14.12
CA THR A 221 3.86 7.66 -14.65
C THR A 221 4.70 6.61 -13.94
N LYS A 222 5.99 6.90 -13.69
CA LYS A 222 6.84 6.04 -12.86
C LYS A 222 6.28 5.93 -11.44
N ARG A 223 5.92 7.05 -10.81
CA ARG A 223 5.32 7.04 -9.46
C ARG A 223 4.05 6.20 -9.39
N THR A 224 3.13 6.37 -10.34
CA THR A 224 1.89 5.60 -10.45
C THR A 224 2.17 4.11 -10.60
N PHE A 225 3.12 3.72 -11.45
CA PHE A 225 3.54 2.33 -11.58
C PHE A 225 4.03 1.74 -10.25
N TYR A 226 4.91 2.44 -9.51
CA TYR A 226 5.37 1.94 -8.21
C TYR A 226 4.24 1.81 -7.19
N ILE A 227 3.31 2.78 -7.16
CA ILE A 227 2.14 2.69 -6.28
C ILE A 227 1.30 1.46 -6.65
N GLN A 228 1.03 1.25 -7.94
CA GLN A 228 0.28 0.08 -8.41
C GLN A 228 0.98 -1.24 -8.10
N VAL A 229 2.31 -1.33 -8.23
CA VAL A 229 3.07 -2.52 -7.84
C VAL A 229 2.92 -2.81 -6.35
N VAL A 230 3.06 -1.79 -5.51
CA VAL A 230 2.93 -1.94 -4.05
C VAL A 230 1.50 -2.36 -3.69
N SER A 231 0.49 -1.65 -4.20
CA SER A 231 -0.92 -1.96 -3.95
C SER A 231 -1.31 -3.35 -4.47
N THR A 232 -0.86 -3.73 -5.68
CA THR A 232 -1.12 -5.06 -6.25
C THR A 232 -0.45 -6.14 -5.44
N THR A 233 0.79 -5.93 -4.97
CA THR A 233 1.49 -6.88 -4.10
C THR A 233 0.75 -7.08 -2.78
N LEU A 234 0.36 -5.99 -2.12
CA LEU A 234 -0.39 -6.05 -0.86
C LEU A 234 -1.75 -6.74 -1.05
N PHE A 235 -2.46 -6.42 -2.13
CA PHE A 235 -3.72 -7.07 -2.48
C PHE A 235 -3.52 -8.57 -2.73
N TRP A 236 -2.47 -8.98 -3.45
CA TRP A 236 -2.19 -10.39 -3.70
C TRP A 236 -1.84 -11.16 -2.44
N ILE A 237 -1.07 -10.56 -1.53
CA ILE A 237 -0.80 -11.15 -0.23
C ILE A 237 -2.12 -11.36 0.51
N ALA A 238 -2.96 -10.33 0.62
CA ALA A 238 -4.27 -10.46 1.26
C ALA A 238 -5.14 -11.53 0.57
N PHE A 239 -5.25 -11.49 -0.76
CA PHE A 239 -6.00 -12.46 -1.55
C PHE A 239 -5.55 -13.89 -1.29
N LEU A 240 -4.25 -14.18 -1.39
CA LEU A 240 -3.70 -15.52 -1.19
C LEU A 240 -3.92 -16.01 0.24
N LEU A 241 -3.74 -15.12 1.22
CA LEU A 241 -3.94 -15.46 2.62
C LEU A 241 -5.40 -15.80 2.93
N TYR A 242 -6.34 -14.99 2.46
CA TYR A 242 -7.74 -15.13 2.83
C TYR A 242 -8.49 -16.18 2.01
N ILE A 243 -8.17 -16.34 0.72
CA ILE A 243 -8.92 -17.24 -0.17
C ILE A 243 -8.24 -18.61 -0.28
N PRO A 244 -7.20 -18.82 -1.11
CA PRO A 244 -6.68 -20.17 -1.33
C PRO A 244 -6.05 -20.78 -0.08
N ILE A 245 -5.34 -19.99 0.75
CA ILE A 245 -4.69 -20.51 1.97
C ILE A 245 -5.70 -20.61 3.10
N GLY A 246 -6.50 -19.57 3.34
CA GLY A 246 -7.55 -19.58 4.35
C GLY A 246 -8.46 -20.80 4.17
N LEU A 247 -9.05 -20.96 2.98
CA LEU A 247 -9.97 -22.07 2.70
C LEU A 247 -9.31 -23.45 2.76
N ALA A 248 -8.04 -23.57 2.38
CA ALA A 248 -7.35 -24.86 2.41
C ALA A 248 -6.99 -25.31 3.83
N LEU A 249 -6.93 -24.39 4.79
CA LEU A 249 -6.56 -24.65 6.19
C LEU A 249 -7.77 -24.78 7.13
N ILE A 250 -8.95 -24.36 6.68
CA ILE A 250 -10.18 -24.43 7.45
C ILE A 250 -10.80 -25.83 7.29
N ASP A 251 -10.88 -26.60 8.37
CA ASP A 251 -11.86 -27.69 8.52
C ASP A 251 -13.28 -27.11 8.45
N GLU A 252 -14.28 -27.88 8.00
CA GLU A 252 -15.67 -27.41 7.91
C GLU A 252 -16.08 -26.57 9.11
N PHE A 253 -16.36 -25.27 8.86
CA PHE A 253 -16.71 -24.33 9.92
C PHE A 253 -17.89 -24.89 10.73
N GLN A 254 -17.74 -24.93 12.05
CA GLN A 254 -18.82 -25.38 12.91
C GLN A 254 -19.82 -24.26 13.12
N ARG A 255 -21.10 -24.64 13.21
CA ARG A 255 -22.16 -23.73 13.66
C ARG A 255 -22.09 -23.59 15.18
N LEU A 256 -22.48 -22.42 15.68
CA LEU A 256 -22.70 -22.24 17.11
C LEU A 256 -24.00 -22.95 17.48
N THR A 257 -23.98 -23.81 18.49
CA THR A 257 -25.20 -24.50 18.94
C THR A 257 -26.14 -23.53 19.64
N ILE A 258 -27.43 -23.86 19.71
CA ILE A 258 -28.41 -23.06 20.45
C ILE A 258 -28.04 -23.01 21.93
N ALA A 259 -27.53 -24.11 22.50
CA ALA A 259 -27.08 -24.17 23.88
C ALA A 259 -25.90 -23.21 24.13
N ASP A 260 -24.87 -23.24 23.29
CA ASP A 260 -23.71 -22.33 23.41
C ASP A 260 -24.14 -20.87 23.20
N CYS A 261 -25.07 -20.61 22.28
CA CYS A 261 -25.62 -19.28 22.04
C CYS A 261 -26.31 -18.71 23.29
N LEU A 262 -27.06 -19.54 24.01
CA LEU A 262 -27.73 -19.18 25.27
C LEU A 262 -26.71 -19.02 26.42
N GLU A 263 -25.67 -19.86 26.46
CA GLU A 263 -24.59 -19.75 27.46
C GLU A 263 -23.81 -18.43 27.32
N LEU A 264 -23.67 -17.94 26.09
CA LEU A 264 -23.07 -16.63 25.78
C LEU A 264 -24.00 -15.43 26.08
N ASP A 265 -25.20 -15.67 26.63
CA ASP A 265 -26.21 -14.65 26.98
C ASP A 265 -26.60 -13.72 25.81
N LEU A 266 -26.65 -14.27 24.59
CA LEU A 266 -26.99 -13.50 23.38
C LEU A 266 -28.49 -13.22 23.23
N GLY A 267 -29.29 -13.69 24.19
CA GLY A 267 -30.75 -13.53 24.24
C GLY A 267 -31.52 -14.73 23.69
N GLU A 268 -32.51 -15.17 24.46
CA GLU A 268 -33.28 -16.39 24.15
C GLU A 268 -33.98 -16.33 22.79
N LYS A 269 -34.70 -15.23 22.51
CA LYS A 269 -35.37 -15.01 21.22
C LYS A 269 -34.37 -14.90 20.06
N TYR A 270 -33.17 -14.36 20.32
CA TYR A 270 -32.16 -14.27 19.28
C TYR A 270 -31.66 -15.67 18.88
N CYS A 271 -31.33 -16.51 19.86
CA CYS A 271 -30.80 -17.86 19.63
C CYS A 271 -31.85 -18.85 19.12
N THR A 272 -33.07 -18.83 19.67
CA THR A 272 -34.10 -19.86 19.44
C THR A 272 -35.09 -19.53 18.32
N ASP A 273 -35.16 -18.27 17.88
CA ASP A 273 -36.09 -17.82 16.83
C ASP A 273 -35.34 -17.12 15.71
N THR A 274 -34.61 -16.04 16.02
CA THR A 274 -34.00 -15.18 15.00
C THR A 274 -32.86 -15.86 14.24
N MET A 275 -32.00 -16.59 14.96
CA MET A 275 -30.81 -17.24 14.42
C MET A 275 -30.93 -18.77 14.36
N LYS A 276 -32.14 -19.32 14.54
CA LYS A 276 -32.36 -20.77 14.51
C LYS A 276 -32.13 -21.32 13.11
N LEU A 277 -31.24 -22.32 12.97
CA LEU A 277 -31.10 -23.11 11.74
C LEU A 277 -31.93 -24.40 11.83
N ASN A 278 -31.79 -25.12 12.95
CA ASN A 278 -32.55 -26.32 13.28
C ASN A 278 -32.73 -26.39 14.81
N ASP A 279 -33.15 -27.51 15.39
CA ASP A 279 -33.40 -27.61 16.84
C ASP A 279 -32.13 -27.65 17.72
N THR A 280 -30.94 -27.81 17.11
CA THR A 280 -29.65 -27.92 17.80
C THR A 280 -28.71 -26.76 17.49
N ASP A 281 -28.74 -26.24 16.28
CA ASP A 281 -27.76 -25.33 15.69
C ASP A 281 -28.38 -23.99 15.33
N THR A 282 -27.56 -22.96 15.44
CA THR A 282 -27.86 -21.63 14.90
C THR A 282 -27.26 -21.45 13.51
N VAL A 283 -27.69 -20.41 12.80
CA VAL A 283 -27.03 -19.94 11.57
C VAL A 283 -25.71 -19.21 11.85
N LEU A 284 -25.34 -19.02 13.12
CA LEU A 284 -24.10 -18.35 13.51
C LEU A 284 -22.93 -19.30 13.30
N TRP A 285 -21.83 -18.80 12.75
CA TRP A 285 -20.59 -19.56 12.65
C TRP A 285 -19.75 -19.42 13.92
N ASN A 286 -19.15 -20.52 14.37
CA ASN A 286 -18.15 -20.51 15.43
C ASN A 286 -16.76 -20.68 14.82
N TYR A 287 -15.97 -19.60 14.82
CA TYR A 287 -14.63 -19.61 14.22
C TYR A 287 -13.52 -19.87 15.25
N GLU A 288 -13.84 -20.11 16.51
CA GLU A 288 -12.84 -20.23 17.57
C GLU A 288 -11.88 -21.39 17.36
N ALA A 289 -12.31 -22.48 16.72
CA ALA A 289 -11.43 -23.60 16.38
C ALA A 289 -10.61 -23.35 15.08
N PRO A 290 -11.22 -23.09 13.90
CA PRO A 290 -10.48 -23.00 12.64
C PRO A 290 -9.80 -21.63 12.38
N GLY A 291 -10.34 -20.51 12.88
CA GLY A 291 -9.82 -19.16 12.57
C GLY A 291 -8.39 -18.89 13.06
N TYR A 292 -7.95 -19.66 14.06
CA TYR A 292 -6.60 -19.62 14.58
C TYR A 292 -5.54 -20.12 13.58
N SER A 293 -5.86 -21.16 12.80
CA SER A 293 -4.91 -21.73 11.82
C SER A 293 -4.60 -20.75 10.69
N ILE A 294 -5.60 -20.00 10.22
CA ILE A 294 -5.47 -18.99 9.17
C ILE A 294 -4.67 -17.80 9.66
N PHE A 295 -4.97 -17.32 10.87
CA PHE A 295 -4.20 -16.24 11.50
C PHE A 295 -2.72 -16.67 11.65
N CYS A 296 -2.47 -17.91 12.07
CA CYS A 296 -1.14 -18.50 12.14
C CYS A 296 -0.42 -18.52 10.79
N ALA A 297 -1.06 -19.05 9.75
CA ALA A 297 -0.49 -19.10 8.42
C ALA A 297 -0.24 -17.71 7.84
N GLY A 298 -1.21 -16.79 8.01
CA GLY A 298 -1.13 -15.41 7.58
C GLY A 298 0.07 -14.67 8.17
N MET A 299 0.20 -14.71 9.50
CA MET A 299 1.30 -14.07 10.20
C MET A 299 2.65 -14.68 9.85
N THR A 300 2.71 -15.99 9.60
CA THR A 300 3.93 -16.68 9.17
C THR A 300 4.37 -16.26 7.77
N ILE A 301 3.43 -16.11 6.84
CA ILE A 301 3.72 -15.65 5.46
C ILE A 301 4.14 -14.18 5.47
N VAL A 302 3.49 -13.32 6.26
CA VAL A 302 3.90 -11.92 6.44
C VAL A 302 5.31 -11.86 7.01
N ALA A 303 5.62 -12.70 8.01
CA ALA A 303 6.97 -12.79 8.56
C ALA A 303 8.00 -13.17 7.50
N ALA A 304 7.72 -14.22 6.70
CA ALA A 304 8.60 -14.64 5.61
C ALA A 304 8.81 -13.53 4.56
N ALA A 305 7.75 -12.82 4.17
CA ALA A 305 7.82 -11.71 3.24
C ALA A 305 8.66 -10.55 3.79
N LEU A 306 8.53 -10.23 5.08
CA LEU A 306 9.36 -9.23 5.75
C LEU A 306 10.83 -9.65 5.82
N VAL A 307 11.14 -10.91 6.12
CA VAL A 307 12.52 -11.45 6.07
C VAL A 307 13.14 -11.25 4.69
N VAL A 308 12.41 -11.60 3.62
CA VAL A 308 12.86 -11.40 2.24
C VAL A 308 13.09 -9.91 1.96
N THR A 309 12.19 -9.04 2.42
CA THR A 309 12.28 -7.58 2.25
C THR A 309 13.52 -7.01 2.95
N TRP A 310 13.77 -7.40 4.21
CA TRP A 310 14.96 -6.99 4.96
C TRP A 310 16.26 -7.47 4.30
N CYS A 311 16.28 -8.70 3.80
CA CYS A 311 17.41 -9.24 3.04
C CYS A 311 17.66 -8.50 1.72
N ALA A 312 16.60 -8.22 0.96
CA ALA A 312 16.68 -7.48 -0.31
C ALA A 312 17.17 -6.04 -0.10
N ASN A 313 16.64 -5.34 0.91
CA ASN A 313 17.05 -3.98 1.26
C ASN A 313 18.53 -3.92 1.65
N TYR A 314 19.03 -4.91 2.41
CA TYR A 314 20.46 -5.01 2.74
C TYR A 314 21.33 -5.21 1.49
N GLN A 315 20.95 -6.11 0.58
CA GLN A 315 21.70 -6.33 -0.66
C GLN A 315 21.72 -5.06 -1.52
N TYR A 316 20.59 -4.37 -1.63
CA TYR A 316 20.49 -3.11 -2.36
C TYR A 316 21.43 -2.03 -1.77
N GLN A 317 21.39 -1.81 -0.45
CA GLN A 317 22.30 -0.86 0.21
C GLN A 317 23.77 -1.26 0.06
N ARG A 318 24.08 -2.57 0.06
CA ARG A 318 25.44 -3.08 -0.13
C ARG A 318 25.98 -2.79 -1.53
N GLU A 319 25.21 -3.06 -2.58
CA GLU A 319 25.64 -2.79 -3.96
C GLU A 319 25.78 -1.29 -4.22
N LEU A 320 24.90 -0.47 -3.62
CA LEU A 320 25.06 0.98 -3.64
C LEU A 320 26.37 1.44 -3.01
N MET A 321 26.70 0.93 -1.81
CA MET A 321 27.97 1.27 -1.14
C MET A 321 29.20 0.88 -1.96
N LYS A 322 29.16 -0.27 -2.66
CA LYS A 322 30.26 -0.67 -3.56
C LYS A 322 30.43 0.30 -4.73
N THR A 323 29.32 0.81 -5.26
CA THR A 323 29.33 1.71 -6.42
C THR A 323 29.82 3.11 -6.05
N CYS A 324 29.56 3.57 -4.81
CA CYS A 324 29.93 4.91 -4.36
C CYS A 324 31.31 5.00 -3.68
N SER A 325 31.90 3.90 -3.22
CA SER A 325 33.14 3.94 -2.41
C SER A 325 34.40 4.29 -3.23
N GLY A 326 34.77 5.56 -3.27
CA GLY A 326 36.12 6.02 -3.64
C GLY A 326 37.20 5.63 -2.61
N ASN A 327 38.49 5.85 -2.91
CA ASN A 327 39.61 5.37 -2.07
C ASN A 327 39.67 5.99 -0.65
N THR A 328 39.28 7.24 -0.47
CA THR A 328 39.25 7.96 0.82
C THR A 328 38.02 7.66 1.68
N GLU A 329 36.95 7.12 1.09
CA GLU A 329 35.69 6.83 1.81
C GLU A 329 35.64 5.44 2.46
N LYS A 330 36.67 4.60 2.29
CA LYS A 330 36.67 3.20 2.74
C LYS A 330 36.37 3.05 4.24
N LEU A 331 36.82 3.98 5.09
CA LEU A 331 36.56 3.94 6.53
C LEU A 331 35.09 4.24 6.87
N HIS A 332 34.49 5.24 6.22
CA HIS A 332 33.08 5.59 6.42
C HIS A 332 32.15 4.53 5.82
N ALA A 333 32.51 3.96 4.67
CA ALA A 333 31.80 2.85 4.05
C ALA A 333 31.81 1.61 4.95
N ALA A 334 32.94 1.26 5.56
CA ALA A 334 33.05 0.13 6.49
C ALA A 334 32.12 0.30 7.72
N LYS A 335 32.05 1.51 8.28
CA LYS A 335 31.15 1.81 9.42
C LYS A 335 29.68 1.72 9.00
N THR A 336 29.31 2.29 7.86
CA THR A 336 27.94 2.22 7.31
C THR A 336 27.54 0.77 7.01
N GLN A 337 28.44 -0.03 6.45
CA GLN A 337 28.21 -1.45 6.19
C GLN A 337 27.93 -2.23 7.48
N LYS A 338 28.63 -1.91 8.58
CA LYS A 338 28.35 -2.52 9.89
C LYS A 338 26.92 -2.20 10.35
N TYR A 339 26.45 -0.96 10.18
CA TYR A 339 25.07 -0.59 10.50
C TYR A 339 24.05 -1.31 9.60
N CYS A 340 24.28 -1.42 8.29
CA CYS A 340 23.39 -2.18 7.40
C CYS A 340 23.22 -3.65 7.86
N LYS A 341 24.31 -4.29 8.31
CA LYS A 341 24.25 -5.65 8.85
C LYS A 341 23.41 -5.72 10.12
N ILE A 342 23.57 -4.76 11.04
CA ILE A 342 22.79 -4.69 12.28
C ILE A 342 21.30 -4.49 11.97
N VAL A 343 20.96 -3.55 11.08
CA VAL A 343 19.60 -3.29 10.61
C VAL A 343 18.94 -4.55 10.07
N ARG A 344 19.64 -5.27 9.18
CA ARG A 344 19.15 -6.54 8.62
C ARG A 344 18.88 -7.57 9.72
N VAL A 345 19.83 -7.76 10.63
CA VAL A 345 19.69 -8.75 11.70
C VAL A 345 18.51 -8.39 12.62
N LEU A 346 18.37 -7.13 13.01
CA LEU A 346 17.25 -6.67 13.83
C LEU A 346 15.90 -6.83 13.12
N GLY A 347 15.80 -6.44 11.84
CA GLY A 347 14.59 -6.60 11.04
C GLY A 347 14.25 -8.06 10.74
N VAL A 348 15.22 -8.97 10.67
CA VAL A 348 14.94 -10.41 10.55
C VAL A 348 14.49 -10.97 11.91
N ILE A 349 15.15 -10.59 13.01
CA ILE A 349 14.79 -11.07 14.35
C ILE A 349 13.41 -10.57 14.78
N SER A 350 13.05 -9.32 14.45
CA SER A 350 11.72 -8.76 14.75
C SER A 350 10.62 -9.62 14.17
N THR A 351 10.75 -10.06 12.90
CA THR A 351 9.72 -10.80 12.17
C THR A 351 9.33 -12.14 12.81
N PHE A 352 10.20 -12.76 13.60
CA PHE A 352 9.86 -13.95 14.39
C PHE A 352 8.81 -13.68 15.47
N GLY A 353 8.62 -12.41 15.85
CA GLY A 353 7.51 -12.02 16.72
C GLY A 353 6.15 -12.26 16.09
N LEU A 354 6.01 -12.22 14.76
CA LEU A 354 4.72 -12.45 14.09
C LEU A 354 4.24 -13.91 14.18
N PRO A 355 5.06 -14.95 13.90
CA PRO A 355 4.68 -16.33 14.17
C PRO A 355 4.40 -16.59 15.65
N LEU A 356 5.18 -15.99 16.56
CA LEU A 356 4.93 -16.11 18.01
C LEU A 356 3.58 -15.51 18.40
N LEU A 357 3.24 -14.33 17.88
CA LEU A 357 1.92 -13.71 18.06
C LEU A 357 0.80 -14.61 17.59
N ALA A 358 1.02 -15.26 16.45
CA ALA A 358 0.07 -16.17 15.88
C ALA A 358 -0.09 -17.45 16.73
N PHE A 359 1.03 -18.01 17.20
CA PHE A 359 1.09 -19.29 17.91
C PHE A 359 0.69 -19.21 19.40
N PHE A 360 0.70 -18.03 20.01
CA PHE A 360 0.34 -17.86 21.41
C PHE A 360 -0.95 -17.05 21.52
N ARG A 361 -2.09 -17.74 21.66
CA ARG A 361 -3.40 -17.09 21.85
C ARG A 361 -3.38 -16.08 22.99
N THR A 362 -4.03 -14.93 22.77
CA THR A 362 -4.28 -13.94 23.84
C THR A 362 -5.06 -14.52 25.01
N THR A 363 -5.99 -15.43 24.76
CA THR A 363 -6.83 -16.04 25.80
C THR A 363 -6.07 -17.09 26.62
N SER A 364 -5.27 -17.94 25.97
CA SER A 364 -4.53 -19.02 26.62
C SER A 364 -3.21 -18.55 27.24
N TYR A 365 -2.53 -17.60 26.59
CA TYR A 365 -1.20 -17.13 26.97
C TYR A 365 -1.10 -15.59 26.85
N PRO A 366 -1.91 -14.81 27.58
CA PRO A 366 -1.99 -13.35 27.43
C PRO A 366 -0.63 -12.67 27.62
N LYS A 367 0.17 -13.14 28.60
CA LYS A 367 1.50 -12.60 28.87
C LYS A 367 2.46 -12.84 27.71
N VAL A 368 2.52 -14.07 27.18
CA VAL A 368 3.41 -14.43 26.06
C VAL A 368 3.01 -13.67 24.80
N HIS A 369 1.71 -13.56 24.52
CA HIS A 369 1.20 -12.76 23.41
C HIS A 369 1.61 -11.29 23.56
N ALA A 370 1.43 -10.69 24.75
CA ALA A 370 1.85 -9.31 25.01
C ALA A 370 3.37 -9.11 24.82
N TYR A 371 4.20 -10.05 25.28
CA TYR A 371 5.65 -10.00 25.04
C TYR A 371 5.99 -10.12 23.55
N ALA A 372 5.31 -10.98 22.80
CA ALA A 372 5.51 -11.12 21.36
C ALA A 372 5.10 -9.87 20.58
N VAL A 373 4.00 -9.20 20.99
CA VAL A 373 3.56 -7.89 20.44
C VAL A 373 4.69 -6.89 20.67
N TYR A 374 5.11 -6.74 21.93
CA TYR A 374 6.11 -5.76 22.31
C TYR A 374 7.45 -6.01 21.62
N TRP A 375 7.88 -7.27 21.55
CA TRP A 375 9.11 -7.69 20.86
C TRP A 375 9.07 -7.33 19.37
N PHE A 376 8.02 -7.73 18.66
CA PHE A 376 7.86 -7.45 17.23
C PHE A 376 7.90 -5.95 16.97
N PHE A 377 7.00 -5.18 17.61
CA PHE A 377 6.87 -3.76 17.32
C PHE A 377 8.10 -2.97 17.75
N SER A 378 8.72 -3.29 18.89
CA SER A 378 9.92 -2.58 19.36
C SER A 378 11.13 -2.83 18.46
N LEU A 379 11.40 -4.09 18.10
CA LEU A 379 12.54 -4.40 17.24
C LEU A 379 12.31 -3.90 15.80
N GLU A 380 11.09 -3.98 15.28
CA GLU A 380 10.76 -3.45 13.97
C GLU A 380 10.88 -1.92 13.93
N ALA A 381 10.43 -1.23 14.98
CA ALA A 381 10.63 0.22 15.13
C ALA A 381 12.11 0.59 15.09
N ILE A 382 12.94 -0.11 15.87
CA ILE A 382 14.40 0.10 15.90
C ILE A 382 15.00 -0.15 14.52
N ALA A 383 14.64 -1.26 13.87
CA ALA A 383 15.14 -1.63 12.56
C ALA A 383 14.80 -0.55 11.51
N LEU A 384 13.56 -0.05 11.50
CA LEU A 384 13.10 1.01 10.59
C LEU A 384 13.81 2.35 10.82
N VAL A 385 13.99 2.76 12.09
CA VAL A 385 14.73 3.98 12.44
C VAL A 385 16.18 3.88 12.01
N LEU A 386 16.86 2.77 12.35
CA LEU A 386 18.24 2.55 11.95
C LEU A 386 18.40 2.45 10.42
N ASN A 387 17.45 1.82 9.73
CA ASN A 387 17.44 1.75 8.27
C ASN A 387 17.32 3.15 7.65
N THR A 388 16.42 3.97 8.19
CA THR A 388 16.23 5.36 7.76
C THR A 388 17.51 6.18 7.99
N PHE A 389 18.17 5.99 9.14
CA PHE A 389 19.45 6.63 9.44
C PHE A 389 20.58 6.20 8.50
N VAL A 390 20.67 4.90 8.19
CA VAL A 390 21.63 4.37 7.20
C VAL A 390 21.41 5.00 5.84
N SER A 391 20.17 5.07 5.37
CA SER A 391 19.83 5.70 4.10
C SER A 391 20.10 7.20 4.10
N PHE A 392 19.84 7.91 5.20
CA PHE A 392 20.23 9.31 5.36
C PHE A 392 21.75 9.51 5.26
N ARG A 393 22.52 8.65 5.92
CA ARG A 393 24.00 8.66 5.84
C ARG A 393 24.47 8.44 4.41
N LEU A 394 23.89 7.48 3.69
CA LEU A 394 24.20 7.23 2.28
C LEU A 394 23.90 8.44 1.40
N VAL A 395 22.73 9.07 1.56
CA VAL A 395 22.39 10.31 0.84
C VAL A 395 23.41 11.42 1.12
N ARG A 396 23.86 11.56 2.38
CA ARG A 396 24.81 12.60 2.76
C ARG A 396 26.22 12.36 2.21
N LEU A 397 26.68 11.10 2.20
CA LEU A 397 27.98 10.75 1.60
C LEU A 397 27.98 11.12 0.11
N ILE A 398 26.93 10.75 -0.62
CA ILE A 398 26.83 11.03 -2.05
C ILE A 398 26.63 12.52 -2.34
N GLY A 399 25.89 13.23 -1.48
CA GLY A 399 25.71 14.69 -1.61
C GLY A 399 26.99 15.49 -1.35
N ALA A 400 27.91 14.96 -0.54
CA ALA A 400 29.22 15.58 -0.34
C ALA A 400 30.08 15.47 -1.62
N ASP A 401 30.02 14.33 -2.31
CA ASP A 401 30.68 14.15 -3.61
C ASP A 401 30.11 15.07 -4.70
N GLU A 402 28.77 15.26 -4.76
CA GLU A 402 28.16 16.18 -5.74
C GLU A 402 28.72 17.60 -5.61
N SER A 403 29.03 18.08 -4.40
CA SER A 403 29.59 19.42 -4.18
C SER A 403 31.04 19.55 -4.66
N TYR A 404 31.79 18.46 -4.71
CA TYR A 404 33.18 18.43 -5.18
C TYR A 404 33.28 18.46 -6.70
N TYR A 405 32.32 17.84 -7.41
CA TYR A 405 32.29 17.84 -8.88
C TYR A 405 31.63 19.08 -9.48
N THR A 406 30.89 19.88 -8.70
CA THR A 406 30.28 21.12 -9.21
C THR A 406 31.26 22.28 -9.40
N SER A 407 32.52 22.17 -8.96
CA SER A 407 33.54 23.21 -9.16
C SER A 407 34.36 23.06 -10.45
N ASP A 408 34.33 21.89 -11.11
CA ASP A 408 34.96 21.67 -12.43
C ASP A 408 33.86 21.31 -13.45
N GLU A 409 33.41 22.30 -14.21
CA GLU A 409 32.24 22.22 -15.10
C GLU A 409 32.40 21.33 -16.35
N SER A 410 33.55 20.70 -16.58
CA SER A 410 33.75 19.84 -17.76
C SER A 410 33.63 18.34 -17.42
N GLU A 411 32.50 17.76 -17.82
CA GLU A 411 32.33 16.32 -18.11
C GLU A 411 32.35 15.31 -16.94
N ALA A 412 31.55 15.53 -15.89
CA ALA A 412 31.19 14.40 -15.01
C ALA A 412 30.36 13.35 -15.81
N PRO A 413 30.83 12.10 -15.96
CA PRO A 413 30.19 11.10 -16.82
C PRO A 413 28.75 10.80 -16.36
N SER A 414 27.83 10.77 -17.33
CA SER A 414 26.38 10.55 -17.12
C SER A 414 26.04 9.29 -16.31
N ALA A 415 26.95 8.32 -16.27
CA ALA A 415 26.86 7.09 -15.49
C ALA A 415 26.78 7.31 -13.96
N VAL A 416 27.32 8.41 -13.44
CA VAL A 416 27.38 8.69 -11.98
C VAL A 416 26.14 9.41 -11.45
N LYS A 417 25.40 10.14 -12.32
CA LYS A 417 24.22 10.94 -11.92
C LYS A 417 22.94 10.11 -11.66
N ALA A 418 22.79 8.97 -12.33
CA ALA A 418 21.58 8.12 -12.20
C ALA A 418 21.43 7.40 -10.85
N PRO A 419 22.49 6.82 -10.25
CA PRO A 419 22.43 6.19 -8.92
C PRO A 419 22.02 7.17 -7.81
N CYS A 420 22.54 8.39 -7.83
CA CYS A 420 22.31 9.40 -6.80
C CYS A 420 20.82 9.78 -6.65
N LYS A 421 20.12 9.95 -7.78
CA LYS A 421 18.68 10.28 -7.79
C LYS A 421 17.82 9.13 -7.24
N SER A 422 18.21 7.88 -7.49
CA SER A 422 17.51 6.70 -6.96
C SER A 422 17.58 6.61 -5.42
N ILE A 423 18.72 7.02 -4.85
CA ILE A 423 18.99 6.91 -3.42
C ILE A 423 18.23 7.95 -2.61
N LYS A 424 18.19 9.21 -3.08
CA LYS A 424 17.34 10.26 -2.48
C LYS A 424 15.88 9.81 -2.43
N ARG A 425 15.36 9.21 -3.53
CA ARG A 425 14.00 8.68 -3.59
C ARG A 425 13.77 7.53 -2.60
N THR A 426 14.71 6.60 -2.52
CA THR A 426 14.64 5.45 -1.59
C THR A 426 14.58 5.93 -0.14
N PHE A 427 15.40 6.94 0.21
CA PHE A 427 15.37 7.56 1.54
C PHE A 427 14.00 8.15 1.89
N TYR A 428 13.40 8.93 1.00
CA TYR A 428 12.07 9.51 1.27
C TYR A 428 10.97 8.45 1.42
N ILE A 429 11.03 7.37 0.64
CA ILE A 429 10.10 6.24 0.78
C ILE A 429 10.27 5.60 2.16
N GLN A 430 11.50 5.31 2.56
CA GLN A 430 11.78 4.71 3.88
C GLN A 430 11.38 5.64 5.03
N LEU A 431 11.63 6.94 4.92
CA LEU A 431 11.20 7.92 5.90
C LEU A 431 9.67 7.93 6.04
N ALA A 432 8.95 7.91 4.92
CA ALA A 432 7.49 7.86 4.91
C ALA A 432 6.96 6.55 5.54
N VAL A 433 7.57 5.40 5.21
CA VAL A 433 7.20 4.10 5.81
C VAL A 433 7.45 4.12 7.32
N THR A 434 8.59 4.62 7.77
CA THR A 434 8.91 4.76 9.20
C THR A 434 7.89 5.67 9.90
N MET A 435 7.52 6.80 9.29
CA MET A 435 6.49 7.70 9.84
C MET A 435 5.12 7.02 9.92
N LEU A 436 4.68 6.32 8.87
CA LEU A 436 3.42 5.60 8.86
C LEU A 436 3.38 4.47 9.90
N PHE A 437 4.48 3.73 10.04
CA PHE A 437 4.62 2.71 11.07
C PHE A 437 4.46 3.32 12.46
N TRP A 438 5.14 4.45 12.74
CA TRP A 438 5.00 5.14 14.02
C TRP A 438 3.60 5.70 14.26
N ILE A 439 2.94 6.24 13.24
CA ILE A 439 1.53 6.68 13.35
C ILE A 439 0.61 5.51 13.68
N ALA A 440 0.86 4.32 13.14
CA ALA A 440 0.08 3.11 13.43
C ALA A 440 0.40 2.53 14.82
N VAL A 441 1.64 2.67 15.30
CA VAL A 441 2.11 2.08 16.57
C VAL A 441 1.90 3.02 17.77
N LEU A 442 1.94 4.34 17.61
CA LEU A 442 1.73 5.31 18.70
C LEU A 442 0.38 5.17 19.43
N PRO A 443 -0.74 4.83 18.76
CA PRO A 443 -2.02 4.65 19.42
C PRO A 443 -2.11 3.38 20.27
N LEU A 444 -1.25 2.37 20.04
CA LEU A 444 -1.31 1.09 20.77
C LEU A 444 -1.03 1.26 22.28
N PRO A 445 0.04 1.97 22.71
CA PRO A 445 0.26 2.27 24.12
C PRO A 445 -0.78 3.22 24.71
N ILE A 446 -1.21 4.24 23.95
CA ILE A 446 -2.23 5.19 24.42
C ILE A 446 -3.56 4.46 24.63
N GLY A 447 -3.92 3.52 23.76
CA GLY A 447 -5.07 2.65 23.95
C GLY A 447 -4.90 1.70 25.14
N LEU A 448 -3.73 1.10 25.33
CA LEU A 448 -3.44 0.27 26.51
C LEU A 448 -3.47 1.06 27.82
N ILE A 449 -3.01 2.32 27.83
CA ILE A 449 -3.03 3.22 28.99
C ILE A 449 -4.45 3.75 29.25
N LEU A 450 -5.20 4.12 28.21
CA LEU A 450 -6.56 4.67 28.33
C LEU A 450 -7.63 3.61 28.60
N PHE A 451 -7.47 2.39 28.06
CA PHE A 451 -8.47 1.32 28.18
C PHE A 451 -8.03 0.18 29.13
N GLY A 452 -6.75 0.12 29.54
CA GLY A 452 -6.27 -0.83 30.55
C GLY A 452 -6.46 -0.36 32.01
N GLY A 453 -6.90 0.88 32.22
CA GLY A 453 -7.08 1.49 33.53
C GLY A 453 -8.49 1.39 34.08
N ALA A 454 -9.00 0.18 34.36
CA ALA A 454 -10.16 0.02 35.25
C ALA A 454 -9.77 -0.07 36.74
N ASN A 455 -8.47 -0.22 37.06
CA ASN A 455 -7.99 -0.27 38.45
C ASN A 455 -6.87 0.75 38.68
N GLY A 456 -7.28 1.95 39.12
CA GLY A 456 -6.49 2.90 39.92
C GLY A 456 -5.06 3.24 39.46
N PHE A 457 -4.91 4.25 38.60
CA PHE A 457 -3.63 4.95 38.43
C PHE A 457 -3.82 6.47 38.37
N HIS A 458 -3.00 7.21 39.14
CA HIS A 458 -2.89 8.67 39.08
C HIS A 458 -1.86 9.08 38.03
N PRO A 459 -2.11 10.12 37.21
CA PRO A 459 -1.18 10.55 36.18
C PRO A 459 0.02 11.33 36.76
N LEU A 460 1.24 10.94 36.38
CA LEU A 460 2.44 11.75 36.55
C LEU A 460 2.52 12.80 35.42
N THR A 461 2.66 14.07 35.81
CA THR A 461 2.77 15.20 34.89
C THR A 461 4.17 15.26 34.25
N VAL A 462 4.20 15.16 32.92
CA VAL A 462 5.41 15.29 32.09
C VAL A 462 5.57 16.76 31.70
N GLN A 463 6.28 17.55 32.51
CA GLN A 463 6.49 18.98 32.20
C GLN A 463 7.96 19.45 32.15
N ASP A 464 8.94 18.63 32.54
CA ASP A 464 10.32 19.14 32.76
C ASP A 464 11.41 18.68 31.78
N THR A 465 11.10 18.01 30.66
CA THR A 465 12.15 17.40 29.79
C THR A 465 12.47 18.12 28.47
N PHE A 466 11.99 19.35 28.25
CA PHE A 466 12.28 20.07 27.01
C PHE A 466 12.89 21.46 27.25
N ALA A 467 14.18 21.49 27.61
CA ALA A 467 15.00 22.68 27.46
C ALA A 467 16.40 22.33 26.93
N SER A 468 16.79 23.03 25.86
CA SER A 468 18.13 23.13 25.24
C SER A 468 18.60 21.97 24.33
N PHE A 469 18.36 22.09 23.00
CA PHE A 469 19.26 21.54 21.96
C PHE A 469 19.05 22.26 20.62
N GLU A 470 20.03 23.06 20.20
CA GLU A 470 20.10 23.68 18.87
C GLU A 470 20.83 22.75 17.88
N LEU A 471 20.07 21.97 17.08
CA LEU A 471 20.57 21.22 15.92
C LEU A 471 19.72 21.54 14.67
N SER A 472 20.25 21.30 13.46
CA SER A 472 19.51 21.56 12.20
C SER A 472 18.19 20.78 12.11
N ARG A 473 17.21 21.27 11.32
CA ARG A 473 15.82 20.74 11.25
C ARG A 473 15.71 19.21 11.09
N ALA A 474 16.59 18.58 10.30
CA ALA A 474 16.57 17.13 10.10
C ALA A 474 17.02 16.35 11.35
N ASN A 475 17.99 16.89 12.09
CA ASN A 475 18.44 16.33 13.35
C ASN A 475 17.42 16.57 14.47
N LYS A 476 16.70 17.70 14.48
CA LYS A 476 15.61 17.94 15.46
C LYS A 476 14.52 16.87 15.37
N ILE A 477 14.11 16.50 14.15
CA ILE A 477 13.11 15.44 13.94
C ILE A 477 13.63 14.09 14.41
N LEU A 478 14.85 13.70 14.01
CA LEU A 478 15.44 12.42 14.40
C LEU A 478 15.67 12.34 15.92
N THR A 479 16.11 13.43 16.56
CA THR A 479 16.29 13.52 18.02
C THR A 479 14.96 13.47 18.76
N LEU A 480 13.91 14.14 18.28
CA LEU A 480 12.56 14.02 18.85
C LEU A 480 12.05 12.57 18.81
N PHE A 481 12.28 11.86 17.70
CA PHE A 481 11.95 10.44 17.59
C PHE A 481 12.77 9.56 18.54
N LEU A 482 14.08 9.84 18.69
CA LEU A 482 14.96 9.09 19.59
C LEU A 482 14.60 9.33 21.06
N VAL A 483 14.18 10.55 21.41
CA VAL A 483 13.69 10.91 22.76
C VAL A 483 12.33 10.25 23.03
N ALA A 484 11.38 10.32 22.09
CA ALA A 484 10.10 9.61 22.23
C ALA A 484 10.28 8.09 22.37
N PHE A 485 11.26 7.52 21.65
CA PHE A 485 11.65 6.12 21.73
C PHE A 485 12.35 5.75 23.05
N LEU A 486 13.24 6.60 23.57
CA LEU A 486 13.88 6.37 24.88
C LEU A 486 12.90 6.52 26.06
N LEU A 487 11.80 7.26 25.87
CA LEU A 487 10.68 7.29 26.81
C LEU A 487 9.77 6.05 26.69
N TYR A 488 9.71 5.40 25.53
CA TYR A 488 8.91 4.20 25.26
C TYR A 488 9.41 2.95 26.01
N ILE A 489 10.73 2.74 26.08
CA ILE A 489 11.33 1.52 26.67
C ILE A 489 11.07 1.38 28.18
N PRO A 490 11.24 2.41 29.03
CA PRO A 490 11.01 2.32 30.47
C PRO A 490 9.52 2.16 30.80
N ILE A 491 8.64 2.85 30.07
CA ILE A 491 7.19 2.79 30.29
C ILE A 491 6.64 1.40 29.94
N GLY A 492 7.09 0.81 28.83
CA GLY A 492 6.71 -0.56 28.47
C GLY A 492 7.17 -1.61 29.49
N PHE A 493 8.39 -1.46 30.04
CA PHE A 493 8.91 -2.37 31.06
C PHE A 493 8.18 -2.23 32.40
N ALA A 494 7.87 -1.00 32.83
CA ALA A 494 7.14 -0.71 34.06
C ALA A 494 5.69 -1.24 34.03
N LEU A 495 4.98 -1.09 32.90
CA LEU A 495 3.61 -1.58 32.73
C LEU A 495 3.51 -3.12 32.76
N VAL A 496 4.59 -3.82 32.38
CA VAL A 496 4.62 -5.29 32.37
C VAL A 496 5.06 -5.86 33.72
N SER A 497 5.84 -5.12 34.52
CA SER A 497 6.28 -5.58 35.85
C SER A 497 5.20 -5.53 36.94
N ASP A 498 4.15 -4.71 36.77
CA ASP A 498 3.10 -4.50 37.78
C ASP A 498 1.87 -5.43 37.66
N PHE A 499 1.86 -6.38 36.71
CA PHE A 499 0.87 -7.47 36.66
C PHE A 499 1.28 -8.64 37.60
N ARG A 500 1.20 -8.41 38.92
CA ARG A 500 1.16 -9.49 39.92
C ARG A 500 -0.26 -9.86 40.28
#